data_AF-A0A7C6NWT6-F1
#
_entry.id   AF-A0A7C6NWT6-F1
#
_cell.length_a   1.000
_cell.length_b   1.000
_cell.length_c   1.000
_cell.angle_alpha   90.00
_cell.angle_beta   90.00
_cell.angle_gamma   90.00
#
_symmetry.space_group_name_H-M   'P 1'
#
loop_
_entity.id
_entity.type
_entity.pdbx_description
1 polymer ?
#
loop_
_entity_poly.entity_id
_entity_poly.type
_entity_poly.pdbx_seq_one_letter_code
_entity_poly.pdbx_strand_id
1 'polypeptide(L)'
;MFQVYFCEKACILFSHILKYNRFSKKEVLIMAYTISDECISCGACVGECPTGAISEGASHYEIDADTCIDCGSCADTCPTGAISA
;
A
#
# COMPACT_ATOMS: atom_id res chain seq x y z
N MET A 1 33.09 -40.28 -23.03
CA MET A 1 31.77 -40.93 -23.03
C MET A 1 31.54 -41.42 -21.60
N PHE A 2 31.23 -40.57 -20.63
CA PHE A 2 29.92 -39.95 -20.47
C PHE A 2 30.09 -38.73 -19.56
N GLN A 3 29.87 -37.56 -20.14
CA GLN A 3 29.75 -36.27 -19.49
C GLN A 3 28.45 -36.26 -18.63
N VAL A 4 28.29 -35.22 -17.81
CA VAL A 4 27.01 -34.58 -17.39
C VAL A 4 26.14 -35.03 -16.20
N TYR A 5 26.23 -36.20 -15.58
CA TYR A 5 25.11 -36.67 -14.71
C TYR A 5 25.30 -36.67 -13.18
N PHE A 6 25.93 -35.66 -12.58
CA PHE A 6 25.74 -35.45 -11.12
C PHE A 6 25.71 -33.97 -10.73
N CYS A 7 24.95 -33.19 -11.52
CA CYS A 7 24.52 -31.82 -11.21
C CYS A 7 23.02 -31.77 -10.83
N GLU A 8 22.37 -32.90 -10.54
CA GLU A 8 20.89 -32.96 -10.48
C GLU A 8 20.27 -33.09 -9.08
N LYS A 9 21.05 -33.23 -8.00
CA LYS A 9 20.48 -33.20 -6.63
C LYS A 9 20.68 -31.89 -5.87
N ALA A 10 21.46 -30.95 -6.41
CA ALA A 10 21.66 -29.64 -5.81
C ALA A 10 20.87 -28.51 -6.48
N CYS A 11 20.34 -28.70 -7.70
CA CYS A 11 19.59 -27.65 -8.43
C CYS A 11 18.09 -27.59 -8.07
N ILE A 12 17.50 -28.64 -7.48
CA ILE A 12 16.05 -28.63 -7.17
C ILE A 12 15.71 -27.83 -5.90
N LEU A 13 16.72 -27.32 -5.19
CA LEU A 13 16.54 -26.32 -4.12
C LEU A 13 16.94 -24.90 -4.56
N PHE A 14 16.95 -24.61 -5.86
CA PHE A 14 17.13 -23.24 -6.35
C PHE A 14 15.91 -22.71 -7.14
N SER A 15 15.09 -23.61 -7.70
CA SER A 15 13.85 -23.22 -8.41
C SER A 15 12.65 -22.95 -7.49
N HIS A 16 12.76 -23.25 -6.20
CA HIS A 16 11.71 -22.96 -5.20
C HIS A 16 12.01 -21.75 -4.30
N ILE A 17 13.08 -21.00 -4.59
CA ILE A 17 13.36 -19.72 -3.92
C ILE A 17 12.72 -18.55 -4.69
N LEU A 18 12.54 -18.65 -6.01
CA LEU A 18 11.78 -17.65 -6.80
C LEU A 18 10.26 -17.92 -6.83
N LYS A 19 9.77 -18.81 -5.98
CA LYS A 19 8.34 -19.00 -5.72
C LYS A 19 7.94 -18.68 -4.28
N TYR A 20 8.88 -18.20 -3.46
CA TYR A 20 8.58 -17.54 -2.19
C TYR A 20 8.45 -16.02 -2.42
N ASN A 21 7.24 -15.69 -2.85
CA ASN A 21 6.64 -14.38 -3.00
C ASN A 21 6.86 -13.47 -1.76
N ARG A 22 7.98 -12.73 -1.65
CA ARG A 22 8.32 -12.02 -0.39
C ARG A 22 9.28 -10.82 -0.45
N PHE A 23 9.21 -9.99 -1.48
CA PHE A 23 10.01 -8.74 -1.56
C PHE A 23 9.19 -7.52 -2.03
N SER A 24 7.97 -7.32 -1.48
CA SER A 24 7.29 -6.01 -1.52
C SER A 24 6.07 -5.86 -0.58
N LYS A 25 5.99 -6.61 0.52
CA LYS A 25 5.02 -6.32 1.59
C LYS A 25 5.82 -6.36 2.89
N LYS A 26 6.77 -5.43 3.02
CA LYS A 26 7.41 -5.15 4.30
C LYS A 26 6.27 -4.97 5.29
N GLU A 27 6.38 -5.60 6.45
CA GLU A 27 5.50 -5.42 7.60
C GLU A 27 5.60 -3.97 8.07
N VAL A 28 5.06 -3.05 7.27
CA VAL A 28 4.88 -1.66 7.62
C VAL A 28 3.56 -1.68 8.37
N LEU A 29 3.66 -1.45 9.67
CA LEU A 29 2.52 -1.12 10.52
C LEU A 29 2.06 0.30 10.13
N ILE A 30 1.61 0.48 8.89
CA ILE A 30 1.03 1.74 8.40
C ILE A 30 -0.39 1.77 8.95
N MET A 31 -0.60 2.60 9.97
CA MET A 31 -1.92 3.01 10.39
C MET A 31 -2.35 4.07 9.38
N ALA A 32 -2.81 3.65 8.21
CA ALA A 32 -3.23 4.59 7.18
C ALA A 32 -4.45 5.37 7.68
N TYR A 33 -4.47 6.68 7.38
CA TYR A 33 -5.66 7.48 7.60
C TYR A 33 -6.88 6.91 6.85
N THR A 34 -8.05 7.05 7.46
CA THR A 34 -9.36 6.64 6.95
C THR A 34 -10.29 7.85 6.94
N ILE A 35 -11.23 7.87 6.00
CA ILE A 35 -12.23 8.94 5.87
C ILE A 35 -13.58 8.37 6.30
N SER A 36 -14.28 9.12 7.15
CA SER A 36 -15.61 8.78 7.67
C SER A 36 -16.72 9.34 6.78
N ASP A 37 -17.96 8.90 7.01
CA ASP A 37 -19.17 9.40 6.32
C ASP A 37 -19.46 10.90 6.57
N GLU A 38 -18.74 11.55 7.49
CA GLU A 38 -18.77 13.00 7.70
C GLU A 38 -18.08 13.80 6.56
N CYS A 39 -17.46 13.10 5.62
CA CYS A 39 -16.84 13.71 4.45
C CYS A 39 -17.91 14.27 3.50
N ILE A 40 -17.80 15.57 3.22
CA ILE A 40 -18.70 16.29 2.32
C ILE A 40 -18.21 16.32 0.86
N SER A 41 -17.24 15.47 0.51
CA SER A 41 -16.63 15.38 -0.83
C SER A 41 -16.15 16.73 -1.38
N CYS A 42 -15.55 17.57 -0.53
CA CYS A 42 -15.04 18.89 -0.92
C CYS A 42 -13.73 18.83 -1.75
N GLY A 43 -13.02 17.70 -1.74
CA GLY A 43 -11.80 17.49 -2.52
C GLY A 43 -10.52 18.17 -1.98
N ALA A 44 -10.61 18.89 -0.84
CA ALA A 44 -9.45 19.59 -0.27
C ALA A 44 -8.27 18.65 0.06
N CYS A 45 -8.55 17.45 0.56
CA CYS A 45 -7.52 16.48 0.94
C CYS A 45 -6.73 15.92 -0.26
N VAL A 46 -7.32 15.87 -1.45
CA VAL A 46 -6.69 15.27 -2.65
C VAL A 46 -5.46 16.07 -3.08
N GLY A 47 -5.55 17.40 -3.06
CA GLY A 47 -4.45 18.29 -3.44
C GLY A 47 -3.31 18.32 -2.42
N GLU A 48 -3.62 18.11 -1.13
CA GLU A 48 -2.65 18.11 -0.05
C GLU A 48 -1.93 16.77 0.13
N CYS A 49 -2.40 15.70 -0.53
CA CYS A 49 -1.80 14.38 -0.40
C CYS A 49 -0.52 14.27 -1.27
N PRO A 50 0.69 14.22 -0.67
CA PRO A 50 1.93 14.22 -1.45
C PRO A 50 2.16 12.92 -2.22
N THR A 51 1.55 11.81 -1.78
CA THR A 51 1.65 10.50 -2.41
C THR A 51 0.48 10.18 -3.34
N GLY A 52 -0.54 11.06 -3.41
CA GLY A 52 -1.74 10.81 -4.20
C GLY A 52 -2.54 9.59 -3.73
N ALA A 53 -2.49 9.26 -2.44
CA ALA A 53 -3.17 8.10 -1.87
C ALA A 53 -4.71 8.23 -1.82
N ILE A 54 -5.26 9.40 -2.13
CA ILE A 54 -6.70 9.69 -1.97
C ILE A 54 -7.39 9.61 -3.33
N SER A 55 -8.46 8.81 -3.40
CA SER A 55 -9.27 8.61 -4.60
C SER A 55 -10.74 8.94 -4.33
N GLU A 56 -11.47 9.34 -5.37
CA GLU A 56 -12.92 9.57 -5.27
C GLU A 56 -13.66 8.23 -5.22
N GLY A 57 -14.32 7.96 -4.09
CA GLY A 57 -15.17 6.79 -3.90
C GLY A 57 -16.61 7.03 -4.31
N ALA A 58 -17.51 6.12 -3.94
CA ALA A 58 -18.92 6.19 -4.36
C ALA A 58 -19.74 7.25 -3.58
N SER A 59 -19.42 7.46 -2.30
CA SER A 59 -20.11 8.42 -1.42
C SER A 59 -19.19 9.51 -0.88
N HIS A 60 -17.94 9.16 -0.59
CA HIS A 60 -16.90 10.05 -0.09
C HIS A 60 -15.54 9.70 -0.70
N TYR A 61 -14.55 10.56 -0.48
CA TYR A 61 -13.16 10.23 -0.80
C TYR A 61 -12.65 9.06 0.05
N GLU A 62 -11.86 8.17 -0.54
CA GLU A 62 -11.28 7.00 0.11
C GLU A 62 -9.75 7.08 0.06
N ILE A 63 -9.08 6.61 1.11
CA ILE A 63 -7.61 6.61 1.22
C ILE A 63 -7.10 5.19 1.00
N ASP A 64 -6.19 5.04 0.05
CA ASP A 64 -5.48 3.80 -0.20
C ASP A 64 -4.40 3.57 0.87
N ALA A 65 -4.61 2.53 1.68
CA ALA A 65 -3.71 2.21 2.80
C ALA A 65 -2.32 1.72 2.34
N ASP A 66 -2.20 1.17 1.12
CA ASP A 66 -0.90 0.74 0.58
C ASP A 66 -0.04 1.96 0.14
N THR A 67 -0.66 3.08 -0.24
CA THR A 67 0.00 4.30 -0.72
C THR A 67 0.10 5.40 0.35
N CYS A 68 -0.74 5.34 1.38
CA CYS A 68 -0.73 6.27 2.50
C CYS A 68 0.54 6.09 3.35
N ILE A 69 1.22 7.21 3.61
CA ILE A 69 2.48 7.25 4.40
C ILE A 69 2.28 7.83 5.81
N ASP A 70 1.03 7.94 6.26
CA ASP A 70 0.69 8.47 7.60
C ASP A 70 1.24 9.88 7.87
N CYS A 71 1.22 10.75 6.86
CA CYS A 71 1.79 12.11 6.97
C CYS A 71 0.89 13.12 7.69
N GLY A 72 -0.42 12.85 7.81
CA GLY A 72 -1.37 13.73 8.48
C GLY A 72 -1.88 14.95 7.70
N SER A 73 -1.27 15.31 6.56
CA SER A 73 -1.66 16.51 5.79
C SER A 73 -3.15 16.55 5.40
N CYS A 74 -3.73 15.40 5.10
CA CYS A 74 -5.15 15.31 4.74
C CYS A 74 -6.08 15.62 5.93
N ALA A 75 -5.72 15.21 7.14
CA ALA A 75 -6.49 15.47 8.35
C ALA A 75 -6.43 16.95 8.73
N ASP A 76 -5.28 17.60 8.60
CA ASP A 76 -5.09 19.02 8.93
C ASP A 76 -5.88 19.96 8.01
N THR A 77 -6.03 19.61 6.73
CA THR A 77 -6.79 20.42 5.76
C THR A 77 -8.30 20.14 5.80
N CYS A 78 -8.74 19.06 6.46
CA CYS A 78 -10.13 18.64 6.42
C CYS A 78 -11.02 19.60 7.25
N PRO A 79 -11.91 20.39 6.61
CA PRO A 79 -12.70 21.39 7.34
C PRO A 79 -13.77 20.77 8.25
N THR A 80 -14.19 19.54 7.96
CA THR A 80 -15.17 18.79 8.77
C THR A 80 -14.50 17.87 9.78
N GLY A 81 -13.17 17.71 9.76
CA GLY A 81 -12.46 16.78 10.63
C GLY A 81 -12.81 15.31 10.37
N ALA A 82 -13.31 14.96 9.19
CA ALA A 82 -13.81 13.62 8.86
C ALA A 82 -12.71 12.54 8.69
N ILE A 83 -11.44 12.88 8.88
CA ILE A 83 -10.30 11.98 8.62
C ILE A 83 -9.63 11.58 9.95
N SER A 84 -9.42 10.29 10.17
CA SER A 84 -8.84 9.70 11.39
C SER A 84 -7.77 8.65 11.06
N ALA A 85 -6.75 8.50 11.92
CA ALA A 85 -5.70 7.48 11.81
C ALA A 85 -6.05 6.16 12.50
#